data_AF-A0A8T3RHS5-F1
#
_entry.id   AF-A0A8T3RHS5-F1
#
_cell.length_a   1.000
_cell.length_b   1.000
_cell.length_c   1.000
_cell.angle_alpha   90.00
_cell.angle_beta   90.00
_cell.angle_gamma   90.00
#
_symmetry.space_group_name_H-M   'P 1'
#
loop_
_entity.id
_entity.type
_entity.pdbx_description
1 polymer ?
#
loop_
_entity_poly.entity_id
_entity_poly.type
_entity_poly.pdbx_seq_one_letter_code
_entity_poly.pdbx_strand_id
1 'polypeptide(L)'
;MLTALEETEGALLDFGHEQARRQFLQASAQASQQAADLARQRYDAGATDFLSVLDAERTLLEAQDRLAASETRTVTALVAVYKALGGGIPVSDAKR
;
A
#
# COMPACT_ATOMS: atom_id res chain seq x y z
N MET A 1 -15.15 26.46 -10.79
CA MET A 1 -15.94 25.25 -10.52
C MET A 1 -15.44 24.03 -11.28
N LEU A 2 -15.12 24.12 -12.58
CA LEU A 2 -14.56 22.99 -13.35
C LEU A 2 -13.27 22.42 -12.73
N THR A 3 -12.35 23.28 -12.31
CA THR A 3 -11.07 22.88 -11.68
C THR A 3 -11.26 22.11 -10.37
N ALA A 4 -12.18 22.54 -9.51
CA ALA A 4 -12.44 21.87 -8.23
C ALA A 4 -13.08 20.48 -8.42
N LEU A 5 -13.89 20.31 -9.46
CA LEU A 5 -14.47 19.01 -9.83
C LEU A 5 -13.38 18.07 -10.38
N GLU A 6 -12.51 18.59 -11.25
CA GLU A 6 -11.38 17.85 -11.81
C GLU A 6 -10.38 17.40 -10.72
N GLU A 7 -10.07 18.26 -9.76
CA GLU A 7 -9.23 17.92 -8.59
C GLU A 7 -9.86 16.82 -7.72
N THR A 8 -11.18 16.85 -7.54
CA THR A 8 -11.92 15.83 -6.77
C THR A 8 -11.92 14.49 -7.49
N GLU A 9 -12.16 14.50 -8.81
CA GLU A 9 -12.14 13.30 -9.65
C GLU A 9 -10.74 12.67 -9.65
N GLY A 10 -9.68 13.47 -9.80
CA GLY A 10 -8.30 13.01 -9.70
C GLY A 10 -8.01 12.35 -8.35
N ALA A 11 -8.39 12.98 -7.24
CA ALA A 11 -8.17 12.43 -5.91
C ALA A 11 -8.91 11.10 -5.68
N LEU A 12 -10.14 10.97 -6.20
CA LEU A 12 -10.93 9.73 -6.11
C LEU A 12 -10.33 8.60 -6.94
N LEU A 13 -9.85 8.89 -8.14
CA LEU A 13 -9.17 7.92 -9.00
C LEU A 13 -7.88 7.41 -8.35
N ASP A 14 -7.06 8.32 -7.82
CA ASP A 14 -5.82 7.97 -7.12
C ASP A 14 -6.09 7.10 -5.88
N PHE A 15 -7.12 7.45 -5.10
CA PHE A 15 -7.53 6.63 -3.95
C PHE A 15 -7.98 5.22 -4.37
N GLY A 16 -8.79 5.11 -5.43
CA GLY A 16 -9.24 3.82 -5.96
C GLY A 16 -8.07 2.93 -6.41
N HIS A 17 -7.10 3.52 -7.10
CA HIS A 17 -5.88 2.81 -7.53
C HIS A 17 -5.03 2.34 -6.34
N GLU A 18 -4.78 3.20 -5.34
CA GLU A 18 -4.01 2.81 -4.16
C GLU A 18 -4.73 1.77 -3.31
N GLN A 19 -6.07 1.80 -3.24
CA GLN A 19 -6.86 0.78 -2.57
C GLN A 19 -6.72 -0.59 -3.25
N ALA A 20 -6.83 -0.65 -4.58
CA ALA A 20 -6.64 -1.89 -5.34
C ALA A 20 -5.19 -2.42 -5.16
N ARG A 21 -4.20 -1.53 -5.26
CA ARG A 21 -2.79 -1.87 -5.03
C ARG A 21 -2.55 -2.45 -3.63
N ARG A 22 -3.13 -1.85 -2.60
CA ARG A 22 -3.04 -2.33 -1.22
C ARG A 22 -3.58 -3.76 -1.09
N GLN A 23 -4.71 -4.08 -1.73
CA GLN A 23 -5.28 -5.43 -1.70
C GLN A 23 -4.34 -6.47 -2.32
N PHE A 24 -3.73 -6.16 -3.48
CA PHE A 24 -2.74 -7.06 -4.09
C PHE A 24 -1.51 -7.25 -3.21
N LEU A 25 -1.00 -6.19 -2.59
CA LEU A 25 0.15 -6.27 -1.68
C LEU A 25 -0.18 -7.05 -0.41
N GLN A 26 -1.41 -6.95 0.08
CA GLN A 26 -1.88 -7.74 1.21
C GLN A 26 -1.89 -9.24 0.87
N ALA A 27 -2.41 -9.61 -0.30
CA ALA A 27 -2.38 -10.98 -0.78
C ALA A 27 -0.94 -11.49 -0.96
N SER A 28 -0.05 -10.64 -1.49
CA SER A 28 1.38 -10.96 -1.63
C SER A 28 2.04 -11.22 -0.28
N ALA A 29 1.81 -10.37 0.72
CA ALA A 29 2.38 -10.55 2.06
C ALA A 29 1.87 -11.83 2.73
N GLN A 30 0.59 -12.16 2.56
CA GLN A 30 0.02 -13.42 3.04
C GLN A 30 0.65 -14.65 2.37
N ALA A 31 0.87 -14.60 1.06
CA ALA A 31 1.53 -15.69 0.34
C ALA A 31 2.99 -15.86 0.79
N SER A 32 3.73 -14.76 0.99
CA SER A 32 5.09 -14.80 1.52
C SER A 32 5.14 -15.34 2.95
N GLN A 33 4.12 -15.06 3.78
CA GLN A 33 4.03 -15.62 5.13
C GLN A 33 3.91 -17.14 5.09
N GLN A 34 2.99 -17.66 4.25
CA GLN A 34 2.83 -19.10 4.06
C GLN A 34 4.10 -19.76 3.54
N ALA A 35 4.86 -19.09 2.67
CA ALA A 35 6.15 -19.58 2.19
C ALA A 35 7.21 -19.65 3.30
N ALA A 36 7.29 -18.63 4.16
CA ALA A 36 8.18 -18.62 5.32
C ALA A 36 7.83 -19.72 6.32
N ASP A 37 6.54 -19.90 6.62
CA ASP A 37 6.06 -20.95 7.51
C ASP A 37 6.39 -22.35 6.98
N LEU A 38 6.20 -22.57 5.67
CA LEU A 38 6.56 -23.83 5.01
C LEU A 38 8.08 -24.07 5.01
N ALA A 39 8.87 -23.04 4.76
CA ALA A 39 10.34 -23.13 4.81
C ALA A 39 10.80 -23.53 6.21
N ARG A 40 10.24 -22.90 7.26
CA ARG A 40 10.50 -23.27 8.66
C ARG A 40 10.17 -24.73 8.94
N GLN A 41 8.98 -25.19 8.55
CA GLN A 41 8.58 -26.59 8.73
C GLN A 41 9.53 -27.58 8.04
N ARG A 42 9.98 -27.26 6.82
CA ARG A 42 10.96 -28.09 6.10
C ARG A 42 12.31 -28.12 6.80
N TYR A 43 12.76 -26.99 7.35
CA TYR A 43 14.01 -26.91 8.09
C TYR A 43 13.93 -27.74 9.39
N ASP A 44 12.84 -27.60 10.14
CA ASP A 44 12.62 -28.34 11.38
C ASP A 44 12.52 -29.86 11.13
N ALA A 45 12.01 -30.26 9.96
CA ALA A 45 11.99 -31.64 9.49
C ALA A 45 13.34 -32.13 8.93
N GLY A 46 14.38 -31.27 8.85
CA GLY A 46 15.69 -31.59 8.28
C GLY A 46 15.71 -31.74 6.76
N ALA A 47 14.66 -31.29 6.06
CA ALA A 47 14.51 -31.41 4.61
C ALA A 47 15.15 -30.27 3.81
N THR A 48 15.51 -29.16 4.46
CA THR A 48 16.18 -28.01 3.85
C THR A 48 17.14 -27.33 4.82
N ASP A 49 17.98 -26.44 4.32
CA ASP A 49 18.92 -25.67 5.13
C ASP A 49 18.26 -24.42 5.75
N PHE A 50 18.93 -23.85 6.76
CA PHE A 50 18.43 -22.64 7.43
C PHE A 50 18.44 -21.42 6.50
N LEU A 51 19.29 -21.40 5.47
CA LEU A 51 19.36 -20.33 4.49
C LEU A 51 18.06 -20.19 3.69
N SER A 52 17.43 -21.31 3.35
CA SER A 52 16.12 -21.32 2.68
C SER A 52 15.03 -20.64 3.51
N VAL A 53 15.14 -20.68 4.84
CA VAL A 53 14.19 -19.98 5.71
C VAL A 53 14.50 -18.50 5.83
N LEU A 54 15.78 -18.14 5.96
CA LEU A 54 16.20 -16.73 5.95
C LEU A 54 15.78 -16.02 4.65
N ASP A 55 15.89 -16.70 3.51
CA ASP A 55 15.46 -16.14 2.22
C ASP A 55 13.94 -15.92 2.15
N ALA A 56 13.16 -16.88 2.67
CA ALA A 56 11.71 -16.76 2.75
C ALA A 56 11.27 -15.66 3.73
N GLU A 57 11.90 -15.57 4.91
CA GLU A 57 11.67 -14.52 5.90
C GLU A 57 12.04 -13.13 5.36
N ARG A 58 13.14 -13.02 4.60
CA ARG A 58 13.52 -11.78 3.90
C ARG A 58 12.46 -11.37 2.88
N THR A 59 11.98 -12.32 2.08
CA THR A 59 10.94 -12.06 1.07
C THR A 59 9.64 -11.61 1.73
N LEU A 60 9.26 -12.22 2.85
CA LEU A 60 8.13 -11.81 3.67
C LEU A 60 8.29 -10.36 4.18
N LEU A 61 9.45 -10.02 4.73
CA LEU A 61 9.73 -8.67 5.22
C LEU A 61 9.59 -7.64 4.09
N GLU A 62 10.18 -7.90 2.93
CA GLU A 62 10.06 -7.01 1.77
C GLU A 62 8.60 -6.85 1.29
N ALA A 63 7.79 -7.91 1.38
CA ALA A 63 6.36 -7.84 1.04
C ALA A 63 5.56 -7.02 2.06
N GLN A 64 5.84 -7.19 3.36
CA GLN A 64 5.22 -6.42 4.44
C GLN A 64 5.58 -4.93 4.37
N ASP A 65 6.84 -4.59 4.06
CA ASP A 65 7.28 -3.20 3.87
C ASP A 65 6.53 -2.53 2.71
N ARG A 66 6.37 -3.23 1.59
CA ARG A 66 5.60 -2.71 0.45
C ARG A 66 4.14 -2.50 0.81
N LEU A 67 3.54 -3.44 1.55
CA LEU A 67 2.17 -3.30 2.05
C LEU A 67 2.04 -2.05 2.93
N ALA A 68 2.86 -1.92 3.97
CA ALA A 68 2.84 -0.78 4.89
C ALA A 68 3.01 0.57 4.19
N ALA A 69 3.91 0.65 3.20
CA ALA A 69 4.06 1.83 2.36
C ALA A 69 2.78 2.13 1.56
N SER A 70 2.09 1.11 1.06
CA SER A 70 0.81 1.26 0.35
C SER A 70 -0.34 1.68 1.26
N GLU A 71 -0.37 1.19 2.51
CA GLU A 71 -1.36 1.63 3.49
C GLU A 71 -1.21 3.13 3.77
N THR A 72 0.03 3.59 3.95
CA THR A 72 0.36 5.02 4.13
C THR A 72 -0.10 5.87 2.95
N ARG A 73 0.15 5.41 1.72
CA ARG A 73 -0.34 6.08 0.50
C ARG A 73 -1.85 6.10 0.42
N THR A 74 -2.52 4.98 0.74
CA THR A 74 -3.99 4.89 0.73
C THR A 74 -4.62 5.90 1.69
N VAL A 75 -4.07 6.02 2.91
CA VAL A 75 -4.54 7.01 3.90
C VAL A 75 -4.29 8.43 3.42
N THR A 76 -3.13 8.70 2.81
CA THR A 76 -2.79 10.02 2.27
C THR A 76 -3.74 10.41 1.12
N ALA A 77 -4.04 9.47 0.22
CA ALA A 77 -5.00 9.67 -0.87
C ALA A 77 -6.41 9.93 -0.32
N LEU A 78 -6.83 9.20 0.72
CA LEU A 78 -8.11 9.46 1.39
C LEU A 78 -8.18 10.87 1.98
N VAL A 79 -7.11 11.35 2.61
CA VAL A 79 -7.03 12.74 3.10
C VAL A 79 -7.13 13.75 1.93
N ALA A 80 -6.51 13.46 0.79
CA ALA A 80 -6.63 14.32 -0.40
C ALA A 80 -8.08 14.39 -0.92
N VAL A 81 -8.79 13.26 -0.94
CA VAL A 81 -10.23 13.20 -1.27
C VAL A 81 -11.05 14.08 -0.31
N TYR A 82 -10.81 13.97 1.00
CA TYR A 82 -11.50 14.82 1.99
C TYR A 82 -11.21 16.31 1.81
N LYS A 83 -9.97 16.67 1.47
CA LYS A 83 -9.60 18.07 1.18
C LYS A 83 -10.30 18.60 -0.06
N ALA A 84 -10.35 17.82 -1.13
CA ALA A 84 -11.03 18.19 -2.37
C ALA A 84 -12.54 18.36 -2.18
N LEU A 85 -13.18 17.47 -1.41
CA LEU A 85 -14.62 17.51 -1.10
C LEU A 85 -15.01 18.61 -0.09
N GLY A 86 -14.14 18.92 0.87
CA GLY A 86 -14.47 19.76 2.03
C GLY A 86 -13.98 21.21 1.97
N GLY A 87 -13.08 21.57 1.05
CA GLY A 87 -12.49 22.90 1.10
C GLY A 87 -11.36 23.17 0.12
N GLY A 88 -11.55 22.86 -1.16
CA GLY A 88 -10.85 23.61 -2.21
C GLY A 88 -11.28 25.09 -2.17
N ILE A 89 -10.94 25.83 -1.11
CA ILE A 89 -10.97 27.29 -1.14
C ILE A 89 -9.90 27.64 -2.16
N PRO A 90 -10.25 28.23 -3.31
CA PRO A 90 -9.24 28.69 -4.24
C PRO A 90 -8.38 29.70 -3.49
N VAL A 91 -7.06 29.49 -3.45
CA VAL A 91 -6.12 30.58 -3.21
C VAL A 91 -6.15 31.47 -4.45
N SER A 92 -7.27 32.17 -4.62
CA SER A 92 -7.52 33.23 -5.57
C SER A 92 -7.99 34.41 -4.75
N ASP A 93 -7.07 35.00 -3.99
CA ASP A 93 -6.87 36.45 -3.96
C ASP A 93 -5.82 36.82 -2.92
N ALA A 94 -4.60 37.09 -3.39
CA ALA A 94 -3.67 37.97 -2.68
C ALA A 94 -2.56 38.50 -3.60
N LYS A 95 -2.91 39.28 -4.64
CA LYS A 95 -2.53 40.71 -4.72
C LYS A 95 -2.89 41.33 -6.07
N ARG A 96 -3.42 42.54 -5.93
CA ARG A 96 -3.54 43.64 -6.90
C ARG A 96 -2.29 43.84 -7.75
#